data_AF-A0A2G6FL66-F1
#
_entry.id   AF-A0A2G6FL66-F1
#
_cell.length_a   1.000
_cell.length_b   1.000
_cell.length_c   1.000
_cell.angle_alpha   90.00
_cell.angle_beta   90.00
_cell.angle_gamma   90.00
#
_symmetry.space_group_name_H-M   'P 1'
#
loop_
_entity.id
_entity.type
_entity.pdbx_description
1 polymer ?
#
loop_
_entity_poly.entity_id
_entity_poly.type
_entity_poly.pdbx_seq_one_letter_code
_entity_poly.pdbx_strand_id
1 'polypeptide(L)'
;MKNLRLGVKLIGGFSLTAIIILIVGIIAIIEQGKLQSALEVLENDALIAVESILTIQENSSEVVTNTRTLLSPHITKEQRRAAVEELGKHRKEIIKNQKIITSLPSFHAIEEDWKKYLSTLKSWVKANNSAVALSNELVANNIDDPEKLSKDMLTFEAAHRGLVAKISKYVFLGTPFEGGTDSNTCSLGRWLAKMPTDNQEIVAEMEKVRPIHTKLHKKVAEIKEMMKNHQYERAQLELRDHFLPLSEEVFAITHKVDEITKKYSENFRKMTEILLTESTKHQAENFAILAELVHKAESFAKETSEQANKAAAAGKTIIIICMVVGTILALLLGFLLTAMITRPLSKGVELAKSMADGDMTKTIDLDQKDEVGVLAKALNEMAAHLRSMLINIGDEVNQVNQSSTNLAAISSQMANGAEDTAGRSNQVSAAAEEMSANQNSVAAAMEEAAVNVNMVAAATEEMKSTITEISENSGKAKTITSQAVEKSQIASERVDELGRAANEINKVTETITEISEQTNLLALNATIEAARAGEAGKGFAVVANEIKALAQQTAEATLEIRDKINGIQQATGITVTEINDISNVISDVDQVVATIAAAVEEQSATT
;
A
#
# COMPACT_ATOMS: atom_id res chain seq x y z
N MET A 1 -61.91 63.20 -30.03
CA MET A 1 -62.20 61.74 -30.03
C MET A 1 -63.62 61.35 -29.58
N LYS A 2 -64.54 62.29 -29.29
CA LYS A 2 -65.91 61.94 -28.83
C LYS A 2 -66.81 61.30 -29.90
N ASN A 3 -66.51 61.53 -31.19
CA ASN A 3 -67.30 61.01 -32.32
C ASN A 3 -66.58 59.89 -33.10
N LEU A 4 -65.56 59.28 -32.50
CA LEU A 4 -64.90 58.10 -33.08
C LEU A 4 -65.64 56.85 -32.60
N ARG A 5 -66.00 55.97 -33.55
CA ARG A 5 -66.65 54.68 -33.28
C ARG A 5 -65.86 53.86 -32.27
N LEU A 6 -66.58 53.12 -31.43
CA LEU A 6 -66.00 52.30 -30.37
C LEU A 6 -64.88 51.38 -30.89
N GLY A 7 -65.07 50.80 -32.09
CA GLY A 7 -64.10 49.93 -32.74
C GLY A 7 -62.73 50.59 -32.99
N VAL A 8 -62.68 51.88 -33.35
CA VAL A 8 -61.40 52.58 -33.62
C VAL A 8 -60.63 52.84 -32.32
N LYS A 9 -61.34 53.09 -31.21
CA LYS A 9 -60.75 53.29 -29.87
C LYS A 9 -60.20 51.98 -29.30
N LEU A 10 -60.92 50.87 -29.51
CA LEU A 10 -60.48 49.54 -29.08
C LEU A 10 -59.29 49.04 -29.90
N ILE A 11 -59.35 49.15 -31.24
CA ILE A 11 -58.25 48.71 -32.11
C ILE A 11 -56.96 49.46 -31.78
N GLY A 12 -57.02 50.79 -31.55
CA GLY A 12 -55.84 51.57 -31.14
C GLY A 12 -55.24 51.16 -29.79
N GLY A 13 -56.08 50.81 -28.80
CA GLY A 13 -55.63 50.29 -27.50
C GLY A 13 -54.98 48.91 -27.61
N PHE A 14 -55.61 47.99 -28.35
CA PHE A 14 -55.10 46.64 -28.58
C PHE A 14 -53.79 46.63 -29.38
N SER A 15 -53.66 47.49 -30.39
CA SER A 15 -52.41 47.64 -31.15
C SER A 15 -51.25 48.13 -30.27
N LEU A 16 -51.50 49.04 -29.33
CA LEU A 16 -50.46 49.55 -28.43
C LEU A 16 -50.04 48.49 -27.38
N THR A 17 -50.99 47.73 -26.83
CA THR A 17 -50.66 46.59 -25.95
C THR A 17 -49.89 45.49 -26.68
N ALA A 18 -50.22 45.21 -27.95
CA ALA A 18 -49.49 44.24 -28.75
C ALA A 18 -48.03 44.66 -28.97
N ILE A 19 -47.77 45.97 -29.18
CA ILE A 19 -46.41 46.52 -29.28
C ILE A 19 -45.64 46.38 -27.96
N ILE A 20 -46.28 46.63 -26.82
CA ILE A 20 -45.65 46.45 -25.50
C ILE A 20 -45.27 44.98 -25.26
N ILE A 21 -46.17 44.04 -25.57
CA ILE A 21 -45.91 42.59 -25.45
C ILE A 21 -44.75 42.17 -26.36
N LEU A 22 -44.70 42.68 -27.59
CA LEU A 22 -43.63 42.39 -28.53
C LEU A 22 -42.27 42.85 -28.00
N ILE A 23 -42.19 44.07 -27.45
CA ILE A 23 -40.94 44.63 -26.88
C ILE A 23 -40.48 43.80 -25.68
N VAL A 24 -41.38 43.44 -24.76
CA VAL A 24 -41.04 42.60 -23.61
C VAL A 24 -40.58 41.20 -24.04
N GLY A 25 -41.23 40.61 -25.05
CA GLY A 25 -40.84 39.32 -25.63
C GLY A 25 -39.44 39.35 -26.25
N ILE A 26 -39.10 40.40 -27.00
CA ILE A 26 -37.77 40.57 -27.60
C ILE A 26 -36.69 40.68 -26.50
N ILE A 27 -36.94 41.48 -25.45
CA ILE A 27 -36.00 41.64 -24.33
C ILE A 27 -35.79 40.31 -23.61
N ALA A 28 -36.86 39.55 -23.36
CA ALA A 28 -36.77 38.23 -22.72
C ALA A 28 -35.93 37.24 -23.54
N ILE A 29 -36.10 37.19 -24.87
CA ILE A 29 -35.32 36.33 -25.76
C ILE A 29 -33.83 36.70 -25.74
N ILE A 30 -33.50 38.00 -25.75
CA ILE A 30 -32.11 38.48 -25.71
C ILE A 30 -31.43 38.09 -24.40
N GLU A 31 -32.10 38.30 -23.25
CA GLU A 31 -31.53 37.93 -21.94
C GLU A 31 -31.40 36.41 -21.77
N GLN A 32 -32.35 35.63 -22.29
CA GLN A 32 -32.27 34.18 -22.28
C GLN A 32 -31.13 33.64 -23.16
N GLY A 33 -30.86 34.30 -24.29
CA GLY A 33 -29.71 33.97 -25.15
C GLY A 33 -28.36 34.12 -24.44
N LYS A 34 -28.19 35.17 -23.62
CA LYS A 34 -26.94 35.37 -22.83
C LYS A 34 -26.73 34.26 -21.80
N LEU A 35 -27.80 33.86 -21.11
CA LEU A 35 -27.74 32.75 -20.16
C LEU A 35 -27.40 31.44 -20.86
N GLN A 36 -28.03 31.17 -22.01
CA GLN A 36 -27.79 29.97 -22.79
C GLN A 36 -26.33 29.90 -23.26
N SER A 37 -25.74 31.00 -23.75
CA SER A 37 -24.32 31.02 -24.13
C SER A 37 -23.39 30.79 -22.94
N ALA A 38 -23.69 31.34 -21.76
CA ALA A 38 -22.87 31.11 -20.57
C ALA A 38 -22.94 29.65 -20.07
N LEU A 39 -24.11 29.03 -20.14
CA LEU A 39 -24.29 27.61 -19.83
C LEU A 39 -23.57 26.70 -20.85
N GLU A 40 -23.60 27.06 -22.13
CA GLU A 40 -22.93 26.31 -23.19
C GLU A 40 -21.40 26.32 -23.01
N VAL A 41 -20.81 27.44 -22.60
CA VAL A 41 -19.38 27.51 -22.24
C VAL A 41 -19.07 26.72 -20.97
N LEU A 42 -19.97 26.72 -19.99
CA LEU A 42 -19.77 25.92 -18.78
C LEU A 42 -19.77 24.42 -19.09
N GLU A 43 -20.78 23.95 -19.85
CA GLU A 43 -21.01 22.53 -20.15
C GLU A 43 -20.01 21.98 -21.19
N ASN A 44 -19.81 22.67 -22.30
CA ASN A 44 -19.04 22.15 -23.44
C ASN A 44 -17.56 22.57 -23.44
N ASP A 45 -17.12 23.32 -22.44
CA ASP A 45 -15.73 23.81 -22.36
C ASP A 45 -15.19 23.68 -20.93
N ALA A 46 -15.70 24.46 -19.97
CA ALA A 46 -15.09 24.54 -18.64
C ALA A 46 -15.14 23.22 -17.84
N LEU A 47 -16.29 22.54 -17.81
CA LEU A 47 -16.43 21.26 -17.09
C LEU A 47 -15.63 20.13 -17.76
N ILE A 48 -15.62 20.07 -19.09
CA ILE A 48 -14.83 19.09 -19.84
C ILE A 48 -13.33 19.30 -19.58
N ALA A 49 -12.87 20.55 -19.47
CA ALA A 49 -11.49 20.85 -19.12
C ALA A 49 -11.15 20.30 -17.73
N VAL A 50 -11.97 20.57 -16.71
CA VAL A 50 -11.77 20.03 -15.34
C VAL A 50 -11.74 18.50 -15.36
N GLU A 51 -12.73 17.86 -15.96
CA GLU A 51 -12.83 16.39 -16.05
C GLU A 51 -11.61 15.79 -16.77
N SER A 52 -11.16 16.41 -17.87
CA SER A 52 -10.01 15.94 -18.63
C SER A 52 -8.70 16.01 -17.82
N ILE A 53 -8.48 17.09 -17.06
CA ILE A 53 -7.27 17.22 -16.21
C ILE A 53 -7.32 16.23 -15.05
N LEU A 54 -8.48 16.06 -14.41
CA LEU A 54 -8.66 15.06 -13.35
C LEU A 54 -8.42 13.64 -13.86
N THR A 55 -8.93 13.31 -15.06
CA THR A 55 -8.67 12.01 -15.70
C THR A 55 -7.19 11.81 -16.00
N ILE A 56 -6.46 12.87 -16.41
CA ILE A 56 -5.00 12.82 -16.58
C ILE A 56 -4.31 12.57 -15.24
N GLN A 57 -4.75 13.21 -14.16
CA GLN A 57 -4.17 13.05 -12.82
C GLN A 57 -4.41 11.65 -12.25
N GLU A 58 -5.61 11.09 -12.44
CA GLU A 58 -5.96 9.72 -12.08
C GLU A 58 -5.06 8.72 -12.83
N ASN A 59 -5.02 8.81 -14.16
CA ASN A 59 -4.19 7.91 -14.97
C ASN A 59 -2.68 8.10 -14.71
N SER A 60 -2.25 9.31 -14.32
CA SER A 60 -0.88 9.53 -13.86
C SER A 60 -0.60 8.79 -12.55
N SER A 61 -1.58 8.73 -11.64
CA SER A 61 -1.47 7.95 -10.40
C SER A 61 -1.35 6.46 -10.70
N GLU A 62 -2.09 5.94 -11.68
CA GLU A 62 -1.97 4.55 -12.10
C GLU A 62 -0.63 4.22 -12.77
N VAL A 63 -0.01 5.17 -13.48
CA VAL A 63 1.37 5.02 -13.97
C VAL A 63 2.35 4.88 -12.80
N VAL A 64 2.14 5.60 -11.69
CA VAL A 64 2.95 5.45 -10.47
C VAL A 64 2.75 4.07 -9.85
N THR A 65 1.51 3.61 -9.70
CA THR A 65 1.19 2.29 -9.15
C THR A 65 1.86 1.18 -9.95
N ASN A 66 1.70 1.18 -11.28
CA ASN A 66 2.26 0.15 -12.15
C ASN A 66 3.80 0.20 -12.20
N THR A 67 4.42 1.38 -12.14
CA THR A 67 5.89 1.46 -12.05
C THR A 67 6.41 0.97 -10.70
N ARG A 68 5.70 1.25 -9.59
CA ARG A 68 6.05 0.72 -8.25
C ARG A 68 5.96 -0.78 -8.17
N THR A 69 5.00 -1.42 -8.84
CA THR A 69 4.92 -2.89 -8.92
C THR A 69 6.22 -3.50 -9.45
N LEU A 70 6.91 -2.83 -10.38
CA LEU A 70 8.18 -3.32 -10.93
C LEU A 70 9.32 -3.37 -9.89
N LEU A 71 9.20 -2.63 -8.79
CA LEU A 71 10.14 -2.61 -7.66
C LEU A 71 9.96 -3.77 -6.69
N SER A 72 8.92 -4.59 -6.85
CA SER A 72 8.78 -5.79 -6.04
C SER A 72 9.76 -6.86 -6.54
N PRO A 73 10.65 -7.39 -5.69
CA PRO A 73 11.65 -8.38 -6.08
C PRO A 73 11.04 -9.76 -6.32
N HIS A 74 9.84 -10.03 -5.82
CA HIS A 74 9.22 -11.37 -5.81
C HIS A 74 8.04 -11.52 -6.80
N ILE A 75 7.81 -10.56 -7.70
CA ILE A 75 6.75 -10.69 -8.71
C ILE A 75 7.14 -11.65 -9.82
N THR A 76 6.16 -12.38 -10.37
CA THR A 76 6.39 -13.29 -11.50
C THR A 76 6.60 -12.53 -12.82
N LYS A 77 7.11 -13.21 -13.85
CA LYS A 77 7.25 -12.64 -15.21
C LYS A 77 5.92 -12.14 -15.75
N GLU A 78 4.84 -12.87 -15.50
CA GLU A 78 3.48 -12.55 -15.93
C GLU A 78 2.99 -11.27 -15.26
N GLN A 79 3.17 -11.17 -13.94
CA GLN A 79 2.84 -9.96 -13.18
C GLN A 79 3.65 -8.75 -13.67
N ARG A 80 4.94 -8.94 -13.94
CA ARG A 80 5.83 -7.89 -14.48
C ARG A 80 5.39 -7.43 -15.87
N ARG A 81 4.99 -8.35 -16.76
CA ARG A 81 4.43 -8.04 -18.08
C ARG A 81 3.09 -7.30 -17.98
N ALA A 82 2.20 -7.76 -17.10
CA ALA A 82 0.90 -7.12 -16.87
C ALA A 82 1.07 -5.67 -16.41
N ALA A 83 1.96 -5.41 -15.45
CA ALA A 83 2.25 -4.05 -14.98
C ALA A 83 2.75 -3.12 -16.12
N VAL A 84 3.61 -3.63 -17.01
CA VAL A 84 4.07 -2.86 -18.18
C VAL A 84 2.95 -2.61 -19.19
N GLU A 85 2.04 -3.58 -19.38
CA GLU A 85 0.87 -3.44 -20.26
C GLU A 85 -0.12 -2.39 -19.74
N GLU A 86 -0.50 -2.46 -18.47
CA GLU A 86 -1.40 -1.52 -17.80
C GLU A 86 -0.83 -0.09 -17.81
N LEU A 87 0.47 0.06 -17.53
CA LEU A 87 1.18 1.33 -17.69
C LEU A 87 1.02 1.91 -19.10
N GLY A 88 1.04 1.07 -20.13
CA GLY A 88 0.80 1.46 -21.52
C GLY A 88 -0.64 1.91 -21.78
N LYS A 89 -1.65 1.30 -21.13
CA LYS A 89 -3.06 1.67 -21.23
C LYS A 89 -3.32 3.04 -20.62
N HIS A 90 -2.86 3.27 -19.39
CA HIS A 90 -3.04 4.56 -18.71
C HIS A 90 -2.36 5.72 -19.46
N ARG A 91 -1.18 5.49 -20.03
CA ARG A 91 -0.53 6.48 -20.90
C ARG A 91 -1.35 6.85 -22.14
N LYS A 92 -2.10 5.91 -22.72
CA LYS A 92 -2.99 6.20 -23.86
C LYS A 92 -4.16 7.09 -23.43
N GLU A 93 -4.76 6.83 -22.28
CA GLU A 93 -5.83 7.68 -21.74
C GLU A 93 -5.32 9.08 -21.38
N ILE A 94 -4.10 9.21 -20.85
CA ILE A 94 -3.46 10.52 -20.65
C ILE A 94 -3.36 11.25 -22.00
N ILE A 95 -2.80 10.63 -23.04
CA ILE A 95 -2.64 11.26 -24.36
C ILE A 95 -3.99 11.63 -24.98
N LYS A 96 -5.01 10.81 -24.80
CA LYS A 96 -6.37 11.08 -25.29
C LYS A 96 -6.95 12.34 -24.63
N ASN A 97 -6.88 12.44 -23.30
CA ASN A 97 -7.37 13.61 -22.56
C ASN A 97 -6.52 14.86 -22.81
N GLN A 98 -5.21 14.71 -23.05
CA GLN A 98 -4.36 15.81 -23.51
C GLN A 98 -4.85 16.40 -24.84
N LYS A 99 -5.33 15.57 -25.78
CA LYS A 99 -5.90 16.07 -27.04
C LYS A 99 -7.22 16.79 -26.81
N ILE A 100 -8.09 16.23 -25.97
CA ILE A 100 -9.38 16.83 -25.63
C ILE A 100 -9.14 18.24 -25.09
N ILE A 101 -8.34 18.39 -24.03
CA ILE A 101 -8.13 19.69 -23.41
C ILE A 101 -7.48 20.71 -24.34
N THR A 102 -6.52 20.31 -25.18
CA THR A 102 -5.89 21.25 -26.13
C THR A 102 -6.84 21.73 -27.23
N SER A 103 -7.99 21.08 -27.42
CA SER A 103 -9.02 21.48 -28.38
C SER A 103 -10.06 22.43 -27.79
N LEU A 104 -10.08 22.59 -26.47
CA LEU A 104 -11.06 23.38 -25.75
C LEU A 104 -10.69 24.88 -25.76
N PRO A 105 -11.66 25.81 -25.92
CA PRO A 105 -11.40 27.24 -25.84
C PRO A 105 -10.78 27.70 -24.50
N SER A 106 -11.20 27.10 -23.39
CA SER A 106 -10.66 27.37 -22.04
C SER A 106 -9.16 27.06 -21.89
N PHE A 107 -8.58 26.27 -22.80
CA PHE A 107 -7.17 25.91 -22.79
C PHE A 107 -6.23 27.11 -22.73
N HIS A 108 -6.62 28.25 -23.31
CA HIS A 108 -5.81 29.47 -23.27
C HIS A 108 -5.49 29.92 -21.84
N ALA A 109 -6.40 29.68 -20.88
CA ALA A 109 -6.20 30.06 -19.48
C ALA A 109 -5.09 29.26 -18.77
N ILE A 110 -4.72 28.10 -19.31
CA ILE A 110 -3.75 27.17 -18.71
C ILE A 110 -2.54 26.87 -19.62
N GLU A 111 -2.44 27.51 -20.78
CA GLU A 111 -1.46 27.16 -21.82
C GLU A 111 0.00 27.23 -21.33
N GLU A 112 0.35 28.22 -20.50
CA GLU A 112 1.71 28.38 -19.99
C GLU A 112 2.10 27.24 -19.04
N ASP A 113 1.23 26.89 -18.09
CA ASP A 113 1.50 25.81 -17.14
C ASP A 113 1.37 24.45 -17.80
N TRP A 114 0.55 24.35 -18.84
CA TRP A 114 0.49 23.16 -19.69
C TRP A 114 1.84 22.88 -20.37
N LYS A 115 2.55 23.92 -20.84
CA LYS A 115 3.91 23.75 -21.40
C LYS A 115 4.89 23.23 -20.33
N LYS A 116 4.78 23.71 -19.08
CA LYS A 116 5.59 23.23 -17.94
C LYS A 116 5.24 21.77 -17.62
N TYR A 117 3.95 21.42 -17.61
CA TYR A 117 3.46 20.06 -17.43
C TYR A 117 4.03 19.11 -18.50
N LEU A 118 3.96 19.46 -19.78
CA LEU A 118 4.49 18.61 -20.85
C LEU A 118 6.01 18.42 -20.76
N SER A 119 6.73 19.46 -20.34
CA SER A 119 8.18 19.39 -20.14
C SER A 119 8.56 18.41 -19.01
N THR A 120 7.91 18.54 -17.84
CA THR A 120 8.14 17.64 -16.70
C THR A 120 7.68 16.21 -17.00
N LEU A 121 6.53 16.06 -17.67
CA LEU A 121 6.01 14.76 -18.11
C LEU A 121 7.01 14.03 -19.01
N LYS A 122 7.68 14.74 -19.93
CA LYS A 122 8.69 14.14 -20.81
C LYS A 122 9.86 13.55 -20.02
N SER A 123 10.35 14.26 -19.01
CA SER A 123 11.41 13.77 -18.12
C SER A 123 10.95 12.59 -17.28
N TRP A 124 9.74 12.66 -16.73
CA TRP A 124 9.15 11.57 -15.95
C TRP A 124 8.95 10.29 -16.80
N VAL A 125 8.40 10.44 -18.00
CA VAL A 125 8.23 9.33 -18.97
C VAL A 125 9.58 8.73 -19.35
N LYS A 126 10.62 9.54 -19.52
CA LYS A 126 11.98 9.06 -19.82
C LYS A 126 12.52 8.17 -18.69
N ALA A 127 12.47 8.64 -17.44
CA ALA A 127 12.90 7.86 -16.28
C ALA A 127 12.11 6.54 -16.16
N ASN A 128 10.78 6.60 -16.31
CA ASN A 128 9.93 5.41 -16.29
C ASN A 128 10.27 4.44 -17.42
N ASN A 129 10.58 4.93 -18.63
CA ASN A 129 10.96 4.08 -19.75
C ASN A 129 12.31 3.39 -19.54
N SER A 130 13.29 4.08 -18.93
CA SER A 130 14.56 3.49 -18.55
C SER A 130 14.39 2.37 -17.53
N ALA A 131 13.52 2.55 -16.54
CA ALA A 131 13.17 1.50 -15.58
C ALA A 131 12.44 0.32 -16.23
N VAL A 132 11.46 0.58 -17.10
CA VAL A 132 10.75 -0.46 -17.86
C VAL A 132 11.70 -1.24 -18.76
N ALA A 133 12.70 -0.61 -19.37
CA ALA A 133 13.71 -1.32 -20.16
C ALA A 133 14.52 -2.31 -19.32
N LEU A 134 14.99 -1.91 -18.13
CA LEU A 134 15.68 -2.80 -17.19
C LEU A 134 14.78 -3.95 -16.71
N SER A 135 13.50 -3.66 -16.44
CA SER A 135 12.49 -4.66 -16.10
C SER A 135 12.29 -5.68 -17.24
N ASN A 136 12.25 -5.21 -18.49
CA ASN A 136 12.13 -6.06 -19.67
C ASN A 136 13.37 -6.93 -19.89
N GLU A 137 14.58 -6.46 -19.54
CA GLU A 137 15.79 -7.28 -19.57
C GLU A 137 15.70 -8.47 -18.61
N LEU A 138 15.14 -8.30 -17.41
CA LEU A 138 14.92 -9.39 -16.45
C LEU A 138 13.98 -10.45 -17.03
N VAL A 139 12.84 -10.01 -17.59
CA VAL A 139 11.86 -10.90 -18.24
C VAL A 139 12.48 -11.63 -19.43
N ALA A 140 13.21 -10.93 -20.30
CA ALA A 140 13.82 -11.50 -21.50
C ALA A 140 14.87 -12.56 -21.18
N ASN A 141 15.55 -12.44 -20.03
CA ASN A 141 16.56 -13.39 -19.58
C ASN A 141 16.05 -14.41 -18.57
N ASN A 142 14.73 -14.54 -18.38
CA ASN A 142 14.14 -15.50 -17.44
C ASN A 142 14.65 -15.36 -15.99
N ILE A 143 14.89 -14.14 -15.54
CA ILE A 143 15.30 -13.83 -14.16
C ILE A 143 14.10 -13.27 -13.41
N ASP A 144 13.56 -14.07 -12.48
CA ASP A 144 12.38 -13.69 -11.69
C ASP A 144 12.79 -12.90 -10.45
N ASP A 145 13.69 -13.49 -9.66
CA ASP A 145 14.17 -12.95 -8.40
C ASP A 145 15.71 -13.05 -8.37
N PRO A 146 16.41 -12.00 -8.83
CA PRO A 146 17.88 -12.01 -8.88
C PRO A 146 18.52 -12.04 -7.49
N GLU A 147 17.87 -11.45 -6.47
CA GLU A 147 18.39 -11.42 -5.10
C GLU A 147 18.32 -12.80 -4.45
N LYS A 148 17.19 -13.50 -4.60
CA LYS A 148 17.05 -14.88 -4.12
C LYS A 148 18.08 -15.80 -4.77
N LEU A 149 18.31 -15.65 -6.07
CA LEU A 149 19.25 -16.50 -6.78
C LEU A 149 20.71 -16.26 -6.34
N SER A 150 21.11 -15.01 -6.11
CA SER A 150 22.43 -14.69 -5.52
C SER A 150 22.54 -15.21 -4.08
N LYS A 151 21.49 -15.07 -3.26
CA LYS A 151 21.42 -15.62 -1.90
C LYS A 151 21.57 -17.15 -1.88
N ASP A 152 20.95 -17.84 -2.83
CA ASP A 152 21.10 -19.28 -3.00
C ASP A 152 22.56 -19.66 -3.28
N MET A 153 23.25 -18.94 -4.18
CA MET A 153 24.66 -19.18 -4.50
C MET A 153 25.57 -19.02 -3.27
N LEU A 154 25.41 -17.93 -2.53
CA LEU A 154 26.16 -17.68 -1.29
C LEU A 154 25.91 -18.77 -0.24
N THR A 155 24.67 -19.25 -0.14
CA THR A 155 24.31 -20.35 0.78
C THR A 155 24.99 -21.66 0.39
N PHE A 156 25.09 -21.96 -0.90
CA PHE A 156 25.79 -23.15 -1.40
C PHE A 156 27.28 -23.07 -1.12
N GLU A 157 27.88 -21.92 -1.38
CA GLU A 157 29.29 -21.69 -1.11
C GLU A 157 29.62 -21.86 0.38
N ALA A 158 28.83 -21.25 1.26
CA ALA A 158 29.00 -21.36 2.71
C ALA A 158 28.84 -22.81 3.21
N ALA A 159 27.80 -23.52 2.76
CA ALA A 159 27.58 -24.92 3.11
C ALA A 159 28.74 -25.81 2.64
N HIS A 160 29.26 -25.55 1.44
CA HIS A 160 30.33 -26.33 0.86
C HIS A 160 31.68 -26.07 1.54
N ARG A 161 32.02 -24.81 1.86
CA ARG A 161 33.19 -24.49 2.70
C ARG A 161 33.11 -25.18 4.06
N GLY A 162 31.91 -25.27 4.64
CA GLY A 162 31.66 -26.04 5.86
C GLY A 162 31.97 -27.54 5.71
N LEU A 163 31.62 -28.15 4.58
CA LEU A 163 31.95 -29.56 4.29
C LEU A 163 33.47 -29.77 4.15
N VAL A 164 34.16 -28.89 3.41
CA VAL A 164 35.62 -28.91 3.25
C VAL A 164 36.32 -28.83 4.61
N ALA A 165 35.85 -27.94 5.50
CA ALA A 165 36.39 -27.81 6.85
C ALA A 165 36.16 -29.09 7.68
N LYS A 166 34.97 -29.69 7.62
CA LYS A 166 34.63 -30.91 8.35
C LYS A 166 35.47 -32.11 7.90
N ILE A 167 35.60 -32.33 6.59
CA ILE A 167 36.40 -33.46 6.07
C ILE A 167 37.90 -33.27 6.36
N SER A 168 38.40 -32.04 6.28
CA SER A 168 39.78 -31.72 6.66
C SER A 168 40.03 -32.00 8.14
N LYS A 169 39.13 -31.56 9.04
CA LYS A 169 39.23 -31.88 10.48
C LYS A 169 39.18 -33.38 10.74
N TYR A 170 38.37 -34.13 9.99
CA TYR A 170 38.34 -35.58 10.15
C TYR A 170 39.67 -36.21 9.77
N VAL A 171 40.24 -35.84 8.62
CA VAL A 171 41.49 -36.40 8.10
C VAL A 171 42.70 -36.02 8.97
N PHE A 172 42.79 -34.79 9.47
CA PHE A 172 43.97 -34.31 10.20
C PHE A 172 43.86 -34.42 11.72
N LEU A 173 42.66 -34.28 12.28
CA LEU A 173 42.42 -34.27 13.74
C LEU A 173 41.62 -35.49 14.21
N GLY A 174 41.29 -36.43 13.32
CA GLY A 174 40.55 -37.64 13.67
C GLY A 174 39.12 -37.38 14.15
N THR A 175 38.55 -36.20 13.88
CA THR A 175 37.21 -35.83 14.36
C THR A 175 36.12 -36.26 13.38
N PRO A 176 35.37 -37.36 13.63
CA PRO A 176 34.34 -37.83 12.72
C PRO A 176 33.16 -36.86 12.64
N PHE A 177 32.45 -36.86 11.50
CA PHE A 177 31.23 -36.07 11.31
C PHE A 177 30.19 -36.85 10.50
N GLU A 178 28.92 -36.56 10.74
CA GLU A 178 27.79 -37.17 10.03
C GLU A 178 27.45 -36.48 8.70
N GLY A 179 26.89 -37.26 7.77
CA GLY A 179 26.41 -36.76 6.47
C GLY A 179 27.50 -36.39 5.46
N GLY A 180 27.15 -35.64 4.41
CA GLY A 180 28.09 -35.16 3.39
C GLY A 180 28.52 -36.19 2.34
N THR A 181 27.94 -37.39 2.32
CA THR A 181 28.23 -38.44 1.33
C THR A 181 27.18 -38.54 0.21
N ASP A 182 25.99 -37.98 0.42
CA ASP A 182 24.91 -37.96 -0.58
C ASP A 182 24.76 -36.56 -1.19
N SER A 183 25.03 -36.48 -2.48
CA SER A 183 24.93 -35.24 -3.26
C SER A 183 23.51 -34.70 -3.39
N ASN A 184 22.46 -35.50 -3.20
CA ASN A 184 21.08 -35.02 -3.32
C ASN A 184 20.56 -34.36 -2.03
N THR A 185 21.24 -34.60 -0.90
CA THR A 185 20.79 -34.13 0.42
C THR A 185 21.41 -32.80 0.85
N CYS A 186 22.40 -32.28 0.11
CA CYS A 186 23.00 -30.98 0.41
C CYS A 186 22.17 -29.82 -0.19
N SER A 187 22.46 -28.59 0.20
CA SER A 187 21.72 -27.39 -0.27
C SER A 187 21.80 -27.23 -1.80
N LEU A 188 22.98 -27.35 -2.39
CA LEU A 188 23.19 -27.32 -3.83
C LEU A 188 22.48 -28.49 -4.54
N GLY A 189 22.54 -29.68 -3.97
CA GLY A 189 21.87 -30.88 -4.49
C GLY A 189 20.35 -30.75 -4.59
N ARG A 190 19.72 -30.28 -3.51
CA ARG A 190 18.28 -29.99 -3.48
C ARG A 190 17.90 -28.91 -4.47
N TRP A 191 18.76 -27.90 -4.64
CA TRP A 191 18.54 -26.84 -5.60
C TRP A 191 18.65 -27.34 -7.05
N LEU A 192 19.69 -28.13 -7.38
CA LEU A 192 19.87 -28.75 -8.70
C LEU A 192 18.73 -29.71 -9.10
N ALA A 193 18.02 -30.28 -8.12
CA ALA A 193 16.86 -31.13 -8.35
C ALA A 193 15.62 -30.33 -8.77
N LYS A 194 15.45 -29.11 -8.24
CA LYS A 194 14.30 -28.24 -8.53
C LYS A 194 14.57 -27.23 -9.66
N MET A 195 15.83 -26.79 -9.79
CA MET A 195 16.31 -25.77 -10.72
C MET A 195 15.30 -24.64 -10.91
N PRO A 196 15.14 -23.73 -9.91
CA PRO A 196 14.07 -22.74 -9.87
C PRO A 196 14.23 -21.58 -10.88
N THR A 197 15.01 -21.77 -11.95
CA THR A 197 15.25 -20.77 -12.99
C THR A 197 15.36 -21.43 -14.35
N ASP A 198 14.78 -20.77 -15.35
CA ASP A 198 14.87 -21.14 -16.77
C ASP A 198 15.89 -20.26 -17.52
N ASN A 199 16.76 -19.54 -16.81
CA ASN A 199 17.80 -18.74 -17.45
C ASN A 199 18.82 -19.67 -18.12
N GLN A 200 18.94 -19.56 -19.45
CA GLN A 200 19.75 -20.49 -20.25
C GLN A 200 21.23 -20.51 -19.84
N GLU A 201 21.79 -19.37 -19.43
CA GLU A 201 23.19 -19.25 -19.03
C GLU A 201 23.44 -19.94 -17.68
N ILE A 202 22.55 -19.70 -16.71
CA ILE A 202 22.63 -20.30 -15.36
C ILE A 202 22.39 -21.81 -15.44
N VAL A 203 21.38 -22.25 -16.20
CA VAL A 203 21.09 -23.67 -16.43
C VAL A 203 22.29 -24.36 -17.07
N ALA A 204 22.90 -23.75 -18.09
CA ALA A 204 24.06 -24.32 -18.78
C ALA A 204 25.29 -24.46 -17.88
N GLU A 205 25.53 -23.52 -16.97
CA GLU A 205 26.62 -23.65 -15.98
C GLU A 205 26.27 -24.67 -14.89
N MET A 206 25.03 -24.69 -14.40
CA MET A 206 24.61 -25.60 -13.34
C MET A 206 24.56 -27.07 -13.77
N GLU A 207 24.26 -27.36 -15.03
CA GLU A 207 24.37 -28.73 -15.55
C GLU A 207 25.81 -29.25 -15.57
N LYS A 208 26.83 -28.38 -15.68
CA LYS A 208 28.24 -28.79 -15.57
C LYS A 208 28.61 -29.18 -14.14
N VAL A 209 27.98 -28.58 -13.13
CA VAL A 209 28.30 -28.86 -11.71
C VAL A 209 27.79 -30.23 -11.26
N ARG A 210 26.69 -30.72 -11.84
CA ARG A 210 26.02 -31.96 -11.43
C ARG A 210 26.96 -33.20 -11.38
N PRO A 211 27.75 -33.52 -12.43
CA PRO A 211 28.67 -34.65 -12.38
C PRO A 211 29.86 -34.43 -11.43
N ILE A 212 30.37 -33.20 -11.33
CA ILE A 212 31.52 -32.84 -10.47
C ILE A 212 31.11 -32.95 -9.00
N HIS A 213 29.97 -32.38 -8.66
CA HIS A 213 29.36 -32.42 -7.33
C HIS A 213 29.09 -33.86 -6.85
N THR A 214 28.59 -34.73 -7.73
CA THR A 214 28.39 -36.14 -7.40
C THR A 214 29.71 -36.87 -7.14
N LYS A 215 30.74 -36.61 -7.95
CA LYS A 215 32.09 -37.16 -7.70
C LYS A 215 32.67 -36.65 -6.38
N LEU A 216 32.49 -35.38 -6.06
CA LEU A 216 32.95 -34.79 -4.80
C LEU A 216 32.38 -35.50 -3.58
N HIS A 217 31.06 -35.70 -3.55
CA HIS A 217 30.39 -36.42 -2.46
C HIS A 217 30.81 -37.89 -2.38
N LYS A 218 31.11 -38.53 -3.52
CA LYS A 218 31.71 -39.87 -3.54
C LYS A 218 33.09 -39.88 -2.88
N LYS A 219 33.94 -38.86 -3.12
CA LYS A 219 35.25 -38.72 -2.45
C LYS A 219 35.11 -38.55 -0.94
N VAL A 220 34.08 -37.85 -0.46
CA VAL A 220 33.79 -37.80 0.99
C VAL A 220 33.53 -39.20 1.54
N ALA A 221 32.76 -40.04 0.84
CA ALA A 221 32.49 -41.41 1.26
C ALA A 221 33.77 -42.27 1.29
N GLU A 222 34.57 -42.21 0.23
CA GLU A 222 35.85 -42.93 0.11
C GLU A 222 36.84 -42.52 1.21
N ILE A 223 37.01 -41.21 1.47
CA ILE A 223 37.86 -40.70 2.54
C ILE A 223 37.35 -41.18 3.91
N LYS A 224 36.03 -41.16 4.15
CA LYS A 224 35.45 -41.64 5.41
C LYS A 224 35.73 -43.12 5.66
N GLU A 225 35.67 -43.93 4.60
CA GLU A 225 35.99 -45.36 4.67
C GLU A 225 37.48 -45.61 4.93
N MET A 226 38.38 -44.88 4.27
CA MET A 226 39.83 -44.94 4.52
C MET A 226 40.15 -44.60 5.97
N MET A 227 39.52 -43.56 6.53
CA MET A 227 39.69 -43.16 7.93
C MET A 227 39.21 -44.24 8.90
N LYS A 228 38.08 -44.91 8.62
CA LYS A 228 37.58 -46.05 9.42
C LYS A 228 38.54 -47.25 9.38
N ASN A 229 39.19 -47.46 8.25
CA ASN A 229 40.17 -48.54 8.05
C ASN A 229 41.60 -48.17 8.48
N HIS A 230 41.78 -47.05 9.21
CA HIS A 230 43.09 -46.55 9.70
C HIS A 230 44.10 -46.25 8.57
N GLN A 231 43.63 -45.95 7.35
CA GLN A 231 44.46 -45.62 6.19
C GLN A 231 44.70 -44.12 6.08
N TYR A 232 45.29 -43.50 7.11
CA TYR A 232 45.41 -42.04 7.24
C TYR A 232 46.18 -41.37 6.09
N GLU A 233 47.32 -41.93 5.70
CA GLU A 233 48.14 -41.38 4.61
C GLU A 233 47.40 -41.40 3.27
N ARG A 234 46.66 -42.48 2.98
CA ARG A 234 45.83 -42.59 1.78
C ARG A 234 44.67 -41.59 1.83
N ALA A 235 44.04 -41.40 2.99
CA ALA A 235 42.98 -40.40 3.18
C ALA A 235 43.49 -38.97 2.97
N GLN A 236 44.71 -38.65 3.41
CA GLN A 236 45.35 -37.35 3.17
C GLN A 236 45.65 -37.11 1.69
N LEU A 237 46.18 -38.12 0.98
CA LEU A 237 46.40 -38.03 -0.46
C LEU A 237 45.08 -37.88 -1.21
N GLU A 238 44.04 -38.64 -0.85
CA GLU A 238 42.73 -38.55 -1.48
C GLU A 238 42.05 -37.20 -1.25
N LEU A 239 42.21 -36.63 -0.05
CA LEU A 239 41.75 -35.28 0.27
C LEU A 239 42.46 -34.25 -0.61
N ARG A 240 43.80 -34.30 -0.69
CA ARG A 240 44.62 -33.31 -1.40
C ARG A 240 44.51 -33.41 -2.92
N ASP A 241 44.62 -34.61 -3.47
CA ASP A 241 44.80 -34.83 -4.91
C ASP A 241 43.47 -34.97 -5.67
N HIS A 242 42.38 -35.28 -4.97
CA HIS A 242 41.08 -35.50 -5.61
C HIS A 242 39.95 -34.64 -5.01
N PHE A 243 39.74 -34.65 -3.69
CA PHE A 243 38.61 -33.92 -3.10
C PHE A 243 38.76 -32.39 -3.20
N LEU A 244 39.90 -31.83 -2.80
CA LEU A 244 40.11 -30.38 -2.83
C LEU A 244 40.01 -29.80 -4.25
N PRO A 245 40.63 -30.39 -5.30
CA PRO A 245 40.46 -29.92 -6.68
C PRO A 245 39.00 -29.95 -7.16
N LEU A 246 38.26 -31.03 -6.86
CA LEU A 246 36.83 -31.10 -7.18
C LEU A 246 36.02 -30.01 -6.46
N SER A 247 36.40 -29.67 -5.22
CA SER A 247 35.76 -28.59 -4.47
C SER A 247 36.00 -27.24 -5.11
N GLU A 248 37.23 -26.98 -5.59
CA GLU A 248 37.57 -25.75 -6.31
C GLU A 248 36.81 -25.64 -7.64
N GLU A 249 36.65 -26.74 -8.39
CA GLU A 249 35.84 -26.77 -9.61
C GLU A 249 34.37 -26.42 -9.34
N VAL A 250 33.77 -26.96 -8.28
CA VAL A 250 32.40 -26.60 -7.87
C VAL A 250 32.31 -25.12 -7.51
N PHE A 251 33.26 -24.60 -6.72
CA PHE A 251 33.28 -23.18 -6.35
C PHE A 251 33.43 -22.25 -7.56
N ALA A 252 34.26 -22.62 -8.54
CA ALA A 252 34.43 -21.84 -9.76
C ALA A 252 33.11 -21.70 -10.55
N ILE A 253 32.33 -22.79 -10.65
CA ILE A 253 31.04 -22.77 -11.33
C ILE A 253 30.01 -21.96 -10.53
N THR A 254 29.91 -22.16 -9.22
CA THR A 254 28.97 -21.39 -8.38
C THR A 254 29.31 -19.91 -8.37
N HIS A 255 30.59 -19.54 -8.40
CA HIS A 255 31.04 -18.16 -8.51
C HIS A 255 30.64 -17.54 -9.85
N LYS A 256 30.80 -18.28 -10.96
CA LYS A 256 30.36 -17.82 -12.28
C LYS A 256 28.85 -17.58 -12.34
N VAL A 257 28.06 -18.45 -11.72
CA VAL A 257 26.61 -18.24 -11.60
C VAL A 257 26.31 -17.03 -10.70
N ASP A 258 27.02 -16.87 -9.59
CA ASP A 258 26.89 -15.68 -8.74
C ASP A 258 27.21 -14.37 -9.49
N GLU A 259 28.25 -14.33 -10.34
CA GLU A 259 28.54 -13.18 -11.21
C GLU A 259 27.38 -12.83 -12.15
N ILE A 260 26.76 -13.84 -12.77
CA ILE A 260 25.57 -13.65 -13.62
C ILE A 260 24.42 -13.07 -12.79
N THR A 261 24.17 -13.61 -11.60
CA THR A 261 23.08 -13.13 -10.71
C THR A 261 23.31 -11.72 -10.20
N LYS A 262 24.58 -11.37 -9.89
CA LYS A 262 24.99 -10.03 -9.48
C LYS A 262 24.72 -8.99 -10.57
N LYS A 263 25.00 -9.31 -11.83
CA LYS A 263 24.67 -8.44 -12.97
C LYS A 263 23.18 -8.07 -13.00
N TYR A 264 22.30 -9.06 -12.84
CA TYR A 264 20.85 -8.80 -12.84
C TYR A 264 20.37 -8.11 -11.56
N SER A 265 20.98 -8.41 -10.42
CA SER A 265 20.74 -7.70 -9.15
C SER A 265 21.13 -6.21 -9.26
N GLU A 266 22.25 -5.91 -9.92
CA GLU A 266 22.66 -4.53 -10.20
C GLU A 266 21.68 -3.81 -11.14
N ASN A 267 21.16 -4.49 -12.16
CA ASN A 267 20.12 -3.94 -13.03
C ASN A 267 18.85 -3.62 -12.24
N PHE A 268 18.42 -4.52 -11.36
CA PHE A 268 17.27 -4.30 -10.48
C PHE A 268 17.52 -3.13 -9.50
N ARG A 269 18.74 -3.02 -8.94
CA ARG A 269 19.15 -1.89 -8.11
C ARG A 269 19.12 -0.57 -8.87
N LYS A 270 19.64 -0.53 -10.11
CA LYS A 270 19.59 0.67 -10.98
C LYS A 270 18.16 1.07 -11.30
N MET A 271 17.29 0.10 -11.60
CA MET A 271 15.86 0.35 -11.82
C MET A 271 15.21 0.97 -10.58
N THR A 272 15.52 0.42 -9.41
CA THR A 272 15.06 0.93 -8.11
C THR A 272 15.55 2.36 -7.86
N GLU A 273 16.82 2.63 -8.12
CA GLU A 273 17.41 3.96 -8.02
C GLU A 273 16.69 4.96 -8.94
N ILE A 274 16.47 4.63 -10.22
CA ILE A 274 15.76 5.48 -11.18
C ILE A 274 14.33 5.80 -10.70
N LEU A 275 13.58 4.78 -10.25
CA LEU A 275 12.18 4.98 -9.86
C LEU A 275 12.03 5.75 -8.53
N LEU A 276 12.86 5.45 -7.54
CA LEU A 276 12.79 6.09 -6.22
C LEU A 276 13.47 7.47 -6.14
N THR A 277 14.30 7.82 -7.12
CA THR A 277 14.99 9.13 -7.15
C THR A 277 14.51 10.00 -8.32
N GLU A 278 15.03 9.79 -9.53
CA GLU A 278 14.76 10.60 -10.73
C GLU A 278 13.26 10.63 -11.06
N SER A 279 12.61 9.47 -11.12
CA SER A 279 11.18 9.38 -11.43
C SER A 279 10.33 10.02 -10.34
N THR A 280 10.60 9.74 -9.06
CA THR A 280 9.84 10.33 -7.94
C THR A 280 9.96 11.86 -7.90
N LYS A 281 11.14 12.42 -8.23
CA LYS A 281 11.32 13.87 -8.36
C LYS A 281 10.42 14.46 -9.45
N HIS A 282 10.49 13.91 -10.66
CA HIS A 282 9.69 14.42 -11.78
C HIS A 282 8.19 14.15 -11.61
N GLN A 283 7.83 13.05 -10.95
CA GLN A 283 6.47 12.77 -10.52
C GLN A 283 5.94 13.88 -9.60
N ALA A 284 6.67 14.22 -8.54
CA ALA A 284 6.25 15.26 -7.60
C ALA A 284 6.08 16.63 -8.29
N GLU A 285 7.03 17.01 -9.15
CA GLU A 285 6.94 18.22 -9.97
C GLU A 285 5.70 18.19 -10.89
N ASN A 286 5.45 17.07 -11.56
CA ASN A 286 4.35 16.91 -12.51
C ASN A 286 2.97 16.94 -11.81
N PHE A 287 2.84 16.29 -10.66
CA PHE A 287 1.61 16.31 -9.85
C PHE A 287 1.32 17.67 -9.25
N ALA A 288 2.34 18.42 -8.84
CA ALA A 288 2.18 19.79 -8.36
C ALA A 288 1.62 20.70 -9.47
N ILE A 289 2.13 20.58 -10.69
CA ILE A 289 1.62 21.35 -11.84
C ILE A 289 0.20 20.88 -12.20
N LEU A 290 -0.10 19.58 -12.20
CA LEU A 290 -1.46 19.08 -12.44
C LEU A 290 -2.46 19.63 -11.41
N ALA A 291 -2.10 19.68 -10.13
CA ALA A 291 -2.95 20.27 -9.11
C ALA A 291 -3.22 21.77 -9.37
N GLU A 292 -2.20 22.52 -9.80
CA GLU A 292 -2.38 23.93 -10.20
C GLU A 292 -3.27 24.06 -11.44
N LEU A 293 -3.13 23.18 -12.41
CA LEU A 293 -3.97 23.13 -13.62
C LEU A 293 -5.43 22.83 -13.28
N VAL A 294 -5.70 21.87 -12.39
CA VAL A 294 -7.05 21.58 -11.87
C VAL A 294 -7.62 22.83 -11.21
N HIS A 295 -6.88 23.45 -10.28
CA HIS A 295 -7.34 24.64 -9.59
C HIS A 295 -7.68 25.80 -10.54
N LYS A 296 -6.88 26.01 -11.60
CA LYS A 296 -7.16 27.04 -12.62
C LYS A 296 -8.39 26.70 -13.46
N ALA A 297 -8.55 25.44 -13.86
CA ALA A 297 -9.74 25.00 -14.60
C ALA A 297 -11.02 25.11 -13.74
N GLU A 298 -10.96 24.72 -12.47
CA GLU A 298 -12.06 24.88 -11.52
C GLU A 298 -12.40 26.36 -11.27
N SER A 299 -11.37 27.22 -11.15
CA SER A 299 -11.57 28.67 -11.00
C SER A 299 -12.26 29.26 -12.22
N PHE A 300 -11.86 28.84 -13.44
CA PHE A 300 -12.51 29.26 -14.68
C PHE A 300 -13.96 28.76 -14.78
N ALA A 301 -14.23 27.50 -14.40
CA ALA A 301 -15.58 26.95 -14.35
C ALA A 301 -16.47 27.69 -13.32
N LYS A 302 -15.90 28.01 -12.15
CA LYS A 302 -16.59 28.79 -11.12
C LYS A 302 -16.89 30.21 -11.59
N GLU A 303 -15.94 30.89 -12.22
CA GLU A 303 -16.16 32.23 -12.76
C GLU A 303 -17.25 32.22 -13.84
N THR A 304 -17.24 31.23 -14.73
CA THR A 304 -18.27 31.04 -15.76
C THR A 304 -19.64 30.77 -15.14
N SER A 305 -19.70 29.94 -14.09
CA SER A 305 -20.93 29.69 -13.31
C SER A 305 -21.45 30.96 -12.62
N GLU A 306 -20.56 31.77 -12.02
CA GLU A 306 -20.93 33.05 -11.42
C GLU A 306 -21.44 34.04 -12.47
N GLN A 307 -20.84 34.08 -13.67
CA GLN A 307 -21.32 34.90 -14.78
C GLN A 307 -22.71 34.44 -15.25
N ALA A 308 -22.95 33.13 -15.37
CA ALA A 308 -24.26 32.58 -15.69
C ALA A 308 -25.31 32.95 -14.63
N ASN A 309 -24.97 32.84 -13.34
CA ASN A 309 -25.85 33.24 -12.24
C ASN A 309 -26.16 34.74 -12.25
N LYS A 310 -25.16 35.59 -12.51
CA LYS A 310 -25.35 37.04 -12.66
C LYS A 310 -26.26 37.36 -13.86
N ALA A 311 -26.07 36.68 -14.99
CA ALA A 311 -26.92 36.82 -16.17
C ALA A 311 -28.37 36.40 -15.87
N ALA A 312 -28.57 35.28 -15.17
CA ALA A 312 -29.89 34.83 -14.74
C ALA A 312 -30.57 35.83 -13.78
N ALA A 313 -29.83 36.36 -12.79
CA ALA A 313 -30.36 37.35 -11.84
C ALA A 313 -30.71 38.70 -12.52
N ALA A 314 -29.86 39.17 -13.44
CA ALA A 314 -30.12 40.36 -14.24
C ALA A 314 -31.36 40.16 -15.13
N GLY A 315 -31.44 39.03 -15.84
CA GLY A 315 -32.60 38.67 -16.66
C GLY A 315 -33.90 38.62 -15.85
N LYS A 316 -33.88 37.99 -14.66
CA LYS A 316 -35.03 37.97 -13.74
C LYS A 316 -35.47 39.38 -13.34
N THR A 317 -34.52 40.25 -13.01
CA THR A 317 -34.80 41.63 -12.59
C THR A 317 -35.40 42.46 -13.73
N ILE A 318 -34.84 42.35 -14.95
CA ILE A 318 -35.35 43.03 -16.15
C ILE A 318 -36.77 42.57 -16.47
N ILE A 319 -37.03 41.26 -16.42
CA ILE A 319 -38.37 40.69 -16.64
C ILE A 319 -39.38 41.22 -15.61
N ILE A 320 -39.02 41.30 -14.33
CA ILE A 320 -39.88 41.88 -13.28
C ILE A 320 -40.17 43.36 -13.56
N ILE A 321 -39.17 44.17 -13.92
CA ILE A 321 -39.36 45.58 -14.25
C ILE A 321 -40.28 45.73 -15.48
N CYS A 322 -40.04 44.95 -16.54
CA CYS A 322 -40.88 44.92 -17.73
C CYS A 322 -42.33 44.54 -17.40
N MET A 323 -42.55 43.57 -16.50
CA MET A 323 -43.88 43.23 -16.01
C MET A 323 -44.52 44.40 -15.28
N VAL A 324 -43.85 45.00 -14.29
CA VAL A 324 -44.39 46.12 -13.49
C VAL A 324 -44.72 47.32 -14.38
N VAL A 325 -43.80 47.73 -15.27
CA VAL A 325 -44.02 48.85 -16.20
C VAL A 325 -45.13 48.52 -17.20
N GLY A 326 -45.16 47.30 -17.74
CA GLY A 326 -46.23 46.82 -18.62
C GLY A 326 -47.59 46.87 -17.94
N THR A 327 -47.68 46.45 -16.68
CA THR A 327 -48.89 46.54 -15.86
C THR A 327 -49.29 47.99 -15.62
N ILE A 328 -48.36 48.88 -15.27
CA ILE A 328 -48.66 50.32 -15.06
C ILE A 328 -49.18 50.96 -16.35
N LEU A 329 -48.54 50.70 -17.50
CA LEU A 329 -48.98 51.22 -18.79
C LEU A 329 -50.35 50.65 -19.18
N ALA A 330 -50.59 49.36 -18.96
CA ALA A 330 -51.89 48.73 -19.20
C ALA A 330 -52.99 49.33 -18.31
N LEU A 331 -52.69 49.60 -17.03
CA LEU A 331 -53.61 50.28 -16.10
C LEU A 331 -53.90 51.72 -16.52
N LEU A 332 -52.88 52.46 -16.99
CA LEU A 332 -53.02 53.85 -17.44
C LEU A 332 -53.80 53.96 -18.76
N LEU A 333 -53.55 53.06 -19.72
CA LEU A 333 -54.37 52.91 -20.93
C LEU A 333 -55.80 52.48 -20.61
N GLY A 334 -55.94 51.53 -19.68
CA GLY A 334 -57.22 51.10 -19.14
C GLY A 334 -57.99 52.29 -18.57
N PHE A 335 -57.34 53.14 -17.77
CA PHE A 335 -57.94 54.35 -17.21
C PHE A 335 -58.37 55.37 -18.27
N LEU A 336 -57.55 55.62 -19.30
CA LEU A 336 -57.86 56.55 -20.40
C LEU A 336 -59.02 56.05 -21.28
N LEU A 337 -59.01 54.76 -21.65
CA LEU A 337 -60.12 54.12 -22.37
C LEU A 337 -61.39 54.14 -21.51
N THR A 338 -61.24 53.91 -20.20
CA THR A 338 -62.35 53.98 -19.23
C THR A 338 -62.93 55.40 -19.15
N ALA A 339 -62.12 56.45 -19.11
CA ALA A 339 -62.62 57.83 -19.10
C ALA A 339 -63.30 58.25 -20.43
N MET A 340 -62.97 57.63 -21.56
CA MET A 340 -63.50 57.97 -22.89
C MET A 340 -64.66 57.09 -23.37
N ILE A 341 -64.75 55.86 -22.85
CA ILE A 341 -65.78 54.86 -23.17
C ILE A 341 -66.68 54.69 -21.95
N THR A 342 -66.10 54.36 -20.80
CA THR A 342 -66.81 54.07 -19.54
C THR A 342 -67.41 55.29 -18.87
N ARG A 343 -67.02 56.57 -19.08
CA ARG A 343 -67.80 57.71 -18.53
C ARG A 343 -69.17 57.88 -19.22
N PRO A 344 -69.25 57.93 -20.56
CA PRO A 344 -70.53 57.87 -21.29
C PRO A 344 -71.31 56.58 -21.03
N LEU A 345 -70.62 55.42 -21.02
CA LEU A 345 -71.22 54.16 -20.59
C LEU A 345 -71.61 54.17 -19.12
N SER A 346 -70.95 54.92 -18.23
CA SER A 346 -71.26 54.97 -16.79
C SER A 346 -72.55 55.68 -16.53
N LYS A 347 -72.97 56.61 -17.40
CA LYS A 347 -74.33 57.15 -17.34
C LYS A 347 -75.32 56.05 -17.69
N GLY A 348 -75.07 55.30 -18.77
CA GLY A 348 -75.74 54.02 -19.13
C GLY A 348 -75.82 53.02 -17.98
N VAL A 349 -74.67 52.78 -17.35
CA VAL A 349 -74.50 51.90 -16.20
C VAL A 349 -75.11 52.52 -14.97
N GLU A 350 -75.19 53.82 -14.76
CA GLU A 350 -75.82 54.42 -13.58
C GLU A 350 -77.33 54.17 -13.57
N LEU A 351 -77.96 54.02 -14.74
CA LEU A 351 -79.29 53.42 -14.85
C LEU A 351 -79.28 51.92 -14.66
N ALA A 352 -78.37 51.20 -15.31
CA ALA A 352 -78.24 49.76 -15.13
C ALA A 352 -77.81 49.37 -13.71
N LYS A 353 -77.28 50.32 -12.94
CA LYS A 353 -76.76 50.28 -11.58
C LYS A 353 -77.79 50.86 -10.64
N SER A 354 -78.64 51.81 -11.05
CA SER A 354 -79.91 52.01 -10.35
C SER A 354 -80.72 50.72 -10.37
N MET A 355 -80.80 50.07 -11.54
CA MET A 355 -81.38 48.75 -11.71
C MET A 355 -80.61 47.67 -10.91
N ALA A 356 -79.28 47.61 -10.97
CA ALA A 356 -78.50 46.61 -10.23
C ALA A 356 -78.39 46.88 -8.72
N ASP A 357 -78.52 48.13 -8.28
CA ASP A 357 -78.64 48.59 -6.88
C ASP A 357 -80.07 48.31 -6.34
N GLY A 358 -80.91 47.61 -7.12
CA GLY A 358 -82.25 47.16 -6.75
C GLY A 358 -83.37 48.17 -7.00
N ASP A 359 -83.00 49.41 -7.36
CA ASP A 359 -83.94 50.48 -7.67
C ASP A 359 -84.26 50.52 -9.17
N MET A 360 -85.23 49.69 -9.55
CA MET A 360 -85.72 49.54 -10.91
C MET A 360 -86.67 50.67 -11.36
N THR A 361 -86.53 51.89 -10.81
CA THR A 361 -87.47 53.02 -11.06
C THR A 361 -86.88 54.23 -11.83
N LYS A 362 -85.60 54.20 -12.22
CA LYS A 362 -84.84 55.32 -12.84
C LYS A 362 -84.81 55.24 -14.40
N THR A 363 -84.39 56.31 -15.11
CA THR A 363 -84.18 56.38 -16.61
C THR A 363 -83.00 57.30 -17.02
N ILE A 364 -82.51 57.24 -18.29
CA ILE A 364 -81.40 58.08 -18.84
C ILE A 364 -81.78 58.89 -20.09
N ASP A 365 -81.17 60.09 -20.21
CA ASP A 365 -81.10 60.92 -21.43
C ASP A 365 -79.64 61.23 -21.87
N LEU A 366 -79.26 60.85 -23.10
CA LEU A 366 -77.89 60.93 -23.67
C LEU A 366 -77.93 61.30 -25.18
N ASP A 367 -77.39 62.46 -25.58
CA ASP A 367 -77.25 62.89 -26.98
C ASP A 367 -75.86 62.59 -27.55
N GLN A 368 -75.65 61.35 -27.98
CA GLN A 368 -74.49 60.85 -28.71
C GLN A 368 -74.93 60.03 -29.92
N LYS A 369 -74.19 60.13 -31.03
CA LYS A 369 -74.52 59.48 -32.32
C LYS A 369 -73.70 58.21 -32.59
N ASP A 370 -72.91 57.76 -31.61
CA ASP A 370 -72.13 56.52 -31.66
C ASP A 370 -72.91 55.37 -30.98
N GLU A 371 -72.30 54.18 -30.92
CA GLU A 371 -72.96 52.96 -30.45
C GLU A 371 -73.45 53.05 -28.99
N VAL A 372 -72.92 53.98 -28.18
CA VAL A 372 -73.34 54.22 -26.79
C VAL A 372 -74.71 54.93 -26.72
N GLY A 373 -75.05 55.76 -27.71
CA GLY A 373 -76.37 56.41 -27.80
C GLY A 373 -77.51 55.44 -28.13
N VAL A 374 -77.22 54.36 -28.89
CA VAL A 374 -78.21 53.31 -29.22
C VAL A 374 -78.49 52.42 -28.00
N LEU A 375 -77.47 52.12 -27.18
CA LEU A 375 -77.57 51.31 -25.96
C LEU A 375 -78.45 51.95 -24.87
N ALA A 376 -78.39 53.28 -24.71
CA ALA A 376 -79.17 54.01 -23.70
C ALA A 376 -80.69 53.80 -23.86
N LYS A 377 -81.17 53.65 -25.10
CA LYS A 377 -82.59 53.41 -25.41
C LYS A 377 -83.05 52.00 -25.01
N ALA A 378 -82.21 50.98 -25.21
CA ALA A 378 -82.51 49.58 -24.87
C ALA A 378 -82.48 49.30 -23.34
N LEU A 379 -81.67 50.04 -22.58
CA LEU A 379 -81.56 49.88 -21.12
C LEU A 379 -82.85 50.26 -20.37
N ASN A 380 -83.64 51.22 -20.88
CA ASN A 380 -84.92 51.62 -20.28
C ASN A 380 -85.96 50.47 -20.33
N GLU A 381 -85.96 49.64 -21.37
CA GLU A 381 -86.91 48.52 -21.52
C GLU A 381 -86.55 47.32 -20.61
N MET A 382 -85.26 47.14 -20.32
CA MET A 382 -84.73 46.06 -19.48
C MET A 382 -85.03 46.24 -17.97
N ALA A 383 -85.15 47.50 -17.49
CA ALA A 383 -85.46 47.84 -16.09
C ALA A 383 -86.77 47.21 -15.59
N ALA A 384 -87.78 47.16 -16.46
CA ALA A 384 -89.10 46.67 -16.14
C ALA A 384 -89.14 45.16 -15.82
N HIS A 385 -88.31 44.35 -16.48
CA HIS A 385 -88.33 42.89 -16.35
C HIS A 385 -87.46 42.37 -15.18
N LEU A 386 -86.34 43.03 -14.86
CA LEU A 386 -85.40 42.57 -13.82
C LEU A 386 -85.93 42.77 -12.38
N ARG A 387 -86.84 43.71 -12.13
CA ARG A 387 -87.46 43.96 -10.81
C ARG A 387 -88.16 42.74 -10.20
N SER A 388 -88.79 41.92 -11.05
CA SER A 388 -89.53 40.72 -10.64
C SER A 388 -88.61 39.55 -10.27
N MET A 389 -87.41 39.51 -10.86
CA MET A 389 -86.46 38.39 -10.72
C MET A 389 -85.52 38.55 -9.50
N LEU A 390 -85.21 39.78 -9.09
CA LEU A 390 -84.28 40.07 -7.98
C LEU A 390 -84.80 39.72 -6.57
N ILE A 391 -86.13 39.69 -6.36
CA ILE A 391 -86.73 39.32 -5.06
C ILE A 391 -86.41 37.86 -4.69
N ASN A 392 -86.30 36.97 -5.68
CA ASN A 392 -86.00 35.55 -5.44
C ASN A 392 -84.49 35.23 -5.44
N ILE A 393 -83.65 36.09 -6.05
CA ILE A 393 -82.19 35.89 -6.20
C ILE A 393 -81.41 36.44 -4.99
N GLY A 394 -81.94 37.43 -4.27
CA GLY A 394 -81.26 38.06 -3.13
C GLY A 394 -80.94 37.10 -1.97
N ASP A 395 -81.82 36.14 -1.70
CA ASP A 395 -81.61 35.15 -0.64
C ASP A 395 -80.58 34.07 -1.03
N GLU A 396 -80.54 33.65 -2.30
CA GLU A 396 -79.56 32.66 -2.78
C GLU A 396 -78.15 33.26 -3.00
N VAL A 397 -78.05 34.52 -3.42
CA VAL A 397 -76.75 35.19 -3.69
C VAL A 397 -75.96 35.43 -2.40
N ASN A 398 -76.62 35.72 -1.27
CA ASN A 398 -75.93 35.85 0.02
C ASN A 398 -75.31 34.52 0.48
N GLN A 399 -76.03 33.41 0.32
CA GLN A 399 -75.55 32.06 0.61
C GLN A 399 -74.35 31.67 -0.28
N VAL A 400 -74.41 32.01 -1.57
CA VAL A 400 -73.35 31.73 -2.55
C VAL A 400 -72.11 32.61 -2.32
N ASN A 401 -72.28 33.89 -2.00
CA ASN A 401 -71.15 34.81 -1.76
C ASN A 401 -70.36 34.43 -0.49
N GLN A 402 -71.07 34.02 0.58
CA GLN A 402 -70.43 33.50 1.79
C GLN A 402 -69.70 32.17 1.51
N SER A 403 -70.30 31.28 0.73
CA SER A 403 -69.66 30.02 0.31
C SER A 403 -68.45 30.25 -0.60
N SER A 404 -68.51 31.24 -1.50
CA SER A 404 -67.42 31.58 -2.44
C SER A 404 -66.25 32.26 -1.74
N THR A 405 -66.52 33.11 -0.75
CA THR A 405 -65.48 33.72 0.10
C THR A 405 -64.77 32.65 0.94
N ASN A 406 -65.53 31.73 1.54
CA ASN A 406 -64.95 30.58 2.24
C ASN A 406 -64.14 29.69 1.29
N LEU A 407 -64.62 29.45 0.07
CA LEU A 407 -63.92 28.65 -0.94
C LEU A 407 -62.64 29.33 -1.43
N ALA A 408 -62.63 30.67 -1.58
CA ALA A 408 -61.44 31.44 -1.93
C ALA A 408 -60.39 31.39 -0.81
N ALA A 409 -60.82 31.51 0.45
CA ALA A 409 -59.95 31.32 1.62
C ALA A 409 -59.39 29.89 1.69
N ILE A 410 -60.23 28.87 1.48
CA ILE A 410 -59.79 27.46 1.41
C ILE A 410 -58.84 27.23 0.24
N SER A 411 -59.12 27.78 -0.94
CA SER A 411 -58.26 27.65 -2.13
C SER A 411 -56.92 28.34 -1.92
N SER A 412 -56.89 29.51 -1.28
CA SER A 412 -55.64 30.19 -0.91
C SER A 412 -54.86 29.39 0.13
N GLN A 413 -55.53 28.86 1.15
CA GLN A 413 -54.91 27.98 2.14
C GLN A 413 -54.38 26.69 1.51
N MET A 414 -55.10 26.13 0.54
CA MET A 414 -54.69 24.93 -0.21
C MET A 414 -53.52 25.23 -1.14
N ALA A 415 -53.47 26.39 -1.79
CA ALA A 415 -52.33 26.81 -2.59
C ALA A 415 -51.08 26.96 -1.74
N ASN A 416 -51.18 27.64 -0.58
CA ASN A 416 -50.09 27.74 0.37
C ASN A 416 -49.68 26.36 0.90
N GLY A 417 -50.64 25.50 1.23
CA GLY A 417 -50.36 24.13 1.69
C GLY A 417 -49.71 23.25 0.61
N ALA A 418 -50.07 23.44 -0.66
CA ALA A 418 -49.45 22.75 -1.79
C ALA A 418 -48.03 23.25 -2.04
N GLU A 419 -47.78 24.55 -1.90
CA GLU A 419 -46.45 25.14 -2.00
C GLU A 419 -45.53 24.68 -0.85
N ASP A 420 -46.04 24.67 0.38
CA ASP A 420 -45.35 24.07 1.53
C ASP A 420 -45.06 22.58 1.31
N THR A 421 -46.03 21.83 0.77
CA THR A 421 -45.87 20.40 0.48
C THR A 421 -44.83 20.17 -0.63
N ALA A 422 -44.82 20.99 -1.68
CA ALA A 422 -43.82 20.94 -2.74
C ALA A 422 -42.43 21.27 -2.20
N GLY A 423 -42.32 22.29 -1.34
CA GLY A 423 -41.08 22.64 -0.64
C GLY A 423 -40.55 21.49 0.22
N ARG A 424 -41.42 20.85 1.01
CA ARG A 424 -41.08 19.67 1.80
C ARG A 424 -40.70 18.47 0.93
N SER A 425 -41.39 18.27 -0.19
CA SER A 425 -41.07 17.19 -1.13
C SER A 425 -39.70 17.39 -1.77
N ASN A 426 -39.34 18.63 -2.12
CA ASN A 426 -38.01 18.96 -2.62
C ASN A 426 -36.93 18.73 -1.55
N GLN A 427 -37.20 19.10 -0.29
CA GLN A 427 -36.30 18.80 0.83
C GLN A 427 -36.12 17.30 1.03
N VAL A 428 -37.20 16.51 0.94
CA VAL A 428 -37.13 15.04 1.01
C VAL A 428 -36.32 14.47 -0.15
N SER A 429 -36.50 14.99 -1.38
CA SER A 429 -35.73 14.57 -2.55
C SER A 429 -34.24 14.85 -2.36
N ALA A 430 -33.89 16.06 -1.91
CA ALA A 430 -32.50 16.42 -1.61
C ALA A 430 -31.90 15.53 -0.50
N ALA A 431 -32.66 15.27 0.57
CA ALA A 431 -32.23 14.37 1.63
C ALA A 431 -32.06 12.92 1.16
N ALA A 432 -32.90 12.47 0.22
CA ALA A 432 -32.78 11.14 -0.38
C ALA A 432 -31.56 11.04 -1.32
N GLU A 433 -31.25 12.09 -2.08
CA GLU A 433 -30.02 12.18 -2.87
C GLU A 433 -28.78 12.16 -1.99
N GLU A 434 -28.77 12.95 -0.90
CA GLU A 434 -27.70 12.95 0.10
C GLU A 434 -27.56 11.58 0.78
N MET A 435 -28.67 10.93 1.14
CA MET A 435 -28.68 9.57 1.69
C MET A 435 -28.11 8.56 0.70
N SER A 436 -28.46 8.64 -0.58
CA SER A 436 -27.93 7.77 -1.64
C SER A 436 -26.42 7.94 -1.80
N ALA A 437 -25.94 9.19 -1.80
CA ALA A 437 -24.51 9.50 -1.83
C ALA A 437 -23.78 8.91 -0.61
N ASN A 438 -24.33 9.10 0.59
CA ASN A 438 -23.79 8.51 1.82
C ASN A 438 -23.82 6.98 1.77
N GLN A 439 -24.84 6.36 1.18
CA GLN A 439 -24.92 4.92 0.99
C GLN A 439 -23.76 4.39 0.13
N ASN A 440 -23.40 5.12 -0.93
CA ASN A 440 -22.23 4.78 -1.76
C ASN A 440 -20.93 4.90 -0.97
N SER A 441 -20.77 5.93 -0.14
CA SER A 441 -19.61 6.05 0.76
C SER A 441 -19.55 4.92 1.78
N VAL A 442 -20.69 4.51 2.34
CA VAL A 442 -20.77 3.35 3.24
C VAL A 442 -20.40 2.06 2.50
N ALA A 443 -20.89 1.85 1.28
CA ALA A 443 -20.53 0.69 0.47
C ALA A 443 -19.03 0.62 0.20
N ALA A 444 -18.41 1.74 -0.18
CA ALA A 444 -16.96 1.83 -0.38
C ALA A 444 -16.18 1.52 0.91
N ALA A 445 -16.60 2.08 2.05
CA ALA A 445 -15.98 1.81 3.35
C ALA A 445 -16.13 0.33 3.76
N MET A 446 -17.25 -0.31 3.42
CA MET A 446 -17.47 -1.74 3.66
C MET A 446 -16.60 -2.63 2.76
N GLU A 447 -16.38 -2.25 1.51
CA GLU A 447 -15.44 -2.94 0.61
C GLU A 447 -14.00 -2.84 1.16
N GLU A 448 -13.58 -1.66 1.60
CA GLU A 448 -12.27 -1.46 2.25
C GLU A 448 -12.15 -2.30 3.53
N ALA A 449 -13.19 -2.31 4.37
CA ALA A 449 -13.22 -3.14 5.58
C ALA A 449 -13.12 -4.64 5.25
N ALA A 450 -13.77 -5.12 4.19
CA ALA A 450 -13.67 -6.51 3.75
C ALA A 450 -12.25 -6.86 3.29
N VAL A 451 -11.58 -5.95 2.56
CA VAL A 451 -10.16 -6.10 2.19
C VAL A 451 -9.29 -6.17 3.44
N ASN A 452 -9.49 -5.28 4.41
CA ASN A 452 -8.74 -5.26 5.65
C ASN A 452 -8.93 -6.55 6.47
N VAL A 453 -10.16 -7.07 6.56
CA VAL A 453 -10.43 -8.36 7.23
C VAL A 453 -9.72 -9.52 6.53
N ASN A 454 -9.70 -9.54 5.19
CA ASN A 454 -8.96 -10.56 4.44
C ASN A 454 -7.45 -10.47 4.67
N MET A 455 -6.89 -9.25 4.77
CA MET A 455 -5.48 -9.07 5.12
C MET A 455 -5.17 -9.55 6.54
N VAL A 456 -6.04 -9.26 7.51
CA VAL A 456 -5.90 -9.77 8.88
C VAL A 456 -5.96 -11.31 8.89
N ALA A 457 -6.87 -11.93 8.15
CA ALA A 457 -6.95 -13.38 8.04
C ALA A 457 -5.67 -14.00 7.46
N ALA A 458 -5.11 -13.39 6.40
CA ALA A 458 -3.84 -13.82 5.82
C ALA A 458 -2.67 -13.68 6.81
N ALA A 459 -2.60 -12.55 7.53
CA ALA A 459 -1.59 -12.33 8.56
C ALA A 459 -1.70 -13.33 9.73
N THR A 460 -2.93 -13.72 10.11
CA THR A 460 -3.16 -14.75 11.14
C THR A 460 -2.70 -16.13 10.68
N GLU A 461 -2.91 -16.51 9.41
CA GLU A 461 -2.38 -17.78 8.87
C GLU A 461 -0.83 -17.78 8.85
N GLU A 462 -0.21 -16.67 8.46
CA GLU A 462 1.25 -16.52 8.51
C GLU A 462 1.79 -16.59 9.95
N MET A 463 1.08 -15.95 10.90
CA MET A 463 1.40 -16.00 12.33
C MET A 463 1.31 -17.42 12.88
N LYS A 464 0.26 -18.18 12.52
CA LYS A 464 0.11 -19.59 12.89
C LYS A 464 1.24 -20.46 12.35
N SER A 465 1.65 -20.21 11.11
CA SER A 465 2.81 -20.90 10.54
C SER A 465 4.09 -20.58 11.32
N THR A 466 4.29 -19.31 11.70
CA THR A 466 5.45 -18.86 12.49
C THR A 466 5.45 -19.46 13.89
N ILE A 467 4.31 -19.48 14.59
CA ILE A 467 4.14 -20.12 15.92
C ILE A 467 4.50 -21.60 15.85
N THR A 468 4.06 -22.30 14.80
CA THR A 468 4.40 -23.72 14.58
C THR A 468 5.91 -23.90 14.44
N GLU A 469 6.58 -23.04 13.66
CA GLU A 469 8.04 -23.09 13.47
C GLU A 469 8.80 -22.79 14.78
N ILE A 470 8.36 -21.80 15.57
CA ILE A 470 8.95 -21.48 16.88
C ILE A 470 8.79 -22.66 17.84
N SER A 471 7.63 -23.33 17.85
CA SER A 471 7.38 -24.52 18.67
C SER A 471 8.35 -25.65 18.31
N GLU A 472 8.47 -25.98 17.01
CA GLU A 472 9.42 -26.98 16.54
C GLU A 472 10.86 -26.64 16.91
N ASN A 473 11.27 -25.38 16.74
CA ASN A 473 12.62 -24.93 17.04
C ASN A 473 12.91 -24.94 18.54
N SER A 474 11.92 -24.62 19.38
CA SER A 474 12.03 -24.73 20.84
C SER A 474 12.16 -26.19 21.28
N GLY A 475 11.41 -27.11 20.67
CA GLY A 475 11.56 -28.55 20.90
C GLY A 475 12.93 -29.09 20.50
N LYS A 476 13.47 -28.63 19.36
CA LYS A 476 14.84 -28.94 18.92
C LYS A 476 15.87 -28.36 19.89
N ALA A 477 15.71 -27.11 20.33
CA ALA A 477 16.60 -26.48 21.30
C ALA A 477 16.65 -27.27 22.61
N LYS A 478 15.51 -27.66 23.16
CA LYS A 478 15.43 -28.50 24.37
C LYS A 478 16.20 -29.81 24.23
N THR A 479 16.06 -30.46 23.08
CA THR A 479 16.80 -31.71 22.79
C THR A 479 18.31 -31.46 22.75
N ILE A 480 18.75 -30.38 22.10
CA ILE A 480 20.18 -30.01 22.02
C ILE A 480 20.73 -29.68 23.41
N THR A 481 20.01 -28.89 24.20
CA THR A 481 20.40 -28.53 25.57
C THR A 481 20.54 -29.77 26.45
N SER A 482 19.59 -30.71 26.38
CA SER A 482 19.66 -31.99 27.10
C SER A 482 20.90 -32.80 26.71
N GLN A 483 21.22 -32.88 25.41
CA GLN A 483 22.45 -33.52 24.93
C GLN A 483 23.72 -32.79 25.38
N ALA A 484 23.69 -31.47 25.50
CA ALA A 484 24.82 -30.68 25.98
C ALA A 484 25.09 -30.91 27.47
N VAL A 485 24.05 -31.05 28.30
CA VAL A 485 24.17 -31.46 29.71
C VAL A 485 24.83 -32.83 29.81
N GLU A 486 24.31 -33.82 29.08
CA GLU A 486 24.86 -35.18 29.08
C GLU A 486 26.34 -35.20 28.69
N LYS A 487 26.71 -34.47 27.63
CA LYS A 487 28.12 -34.38 27.19
C LYS A 487 29.02 -33.66 28.20
N SER A 488 28.51 -32.63 28.87
CA SER A 488 29.27 -31.90 29.89
C SER A 488 29.52 -32.78 31.12
N GLN A 489 28.52 -33.58 31.52
CA GLN A 489 28.65 -34.57 32.58
C GLN A 489 29.72 -35.62 32.25
N ILE A 490 29.66 -36.20 31.04
CA ILE A 490 30.67 -37.16 30.57
C ILE A 490 32.07 -36.52 30.56
N ALA A 491 32.20 -35.27 30.11
CA ALA A 491 33.47 -34.55 30.12
C ALA A 491 34.01 -34.36 31.55
N SER A 492 33.14 -33.97 32.50
CA SER A 492 33.50 -33.83 33.91
C SER A 492 34.01 -35.15 34.50
N GLU A 493 33.34 -36.27 34.22
CA GLU A 493 33.76 -37.60 34.68
C GLU A 493 35.13 -37.99 34.14
N ARG A 494 35.43 -37.69 32.87
CA ARG A 494 36.74 -37.96 32.26
C ARG A 494 37.87 -37.10 32.83
N VAL A 495 37.59 -35.84 33.15
CA VAL A 495 38.59 -34.96 33.77
C VAL A 495 38.83 -35.38 35.23
N ASP A 496 37.81 -35.82 35.95
CA ASP A 496 37.95 -36.38 37.30
C ASP A 496 38.78 -37.69 37.29
N GLU A 497 38.55 -38.57 36.32
CA GLU A 497 39.36 -39.78 36.08
C GLU A 497 40.83 -39.42 35.84
N LEU A 498 41.12 -38.37 35.06
CA LEU A 498 42.47 -37.85 34.84
C LEU A 498 43.09 -37.29 36.12
N GLY A 499 42.31 -36.57 36.94
CA GLY A 499 42.75 -36.08 38.25
C GLY A 499 43.13 -37.22 39.21
N ARG A 500 42.34 -38.30 39.23
CA ARG A 500 42.65 -39.52 39.98
C ARG A 500 43.92 -40.20 39.46
N ALA A 501 44.07 -40.34 38.15
CA ALA A 501 45.27 -40.92 37.54
C ALA A 501 46.53 -40.10 37.88
N ALA A 502 46.44 -38.77 37.84
CA ALA A 502 47.54 -37.89 38.25
C ALA A 502 47.91 -38.07 39.73
N ASN A 503 46.93 -38.28 40.62
CA ASN A 503 47.18 -38.57 42.03
C ASN A 503 47.89 -39.92 42.25
N GLU A 504 47.49 -40.96 41.52
CA GLU A 504 48.19 -42.24 41.57
C GLU A 504 49.64 -42.13 41.07
N ILE A 505 49.89 -41.35 40.00
CA ILE A 505 51.26 -41.08 39.55
C ILE A 505 52.06 -40.33 40.62
N ASN A 506 51.45 -39.37 41.32
CA ASN A 506 52.09 -38.64 42.41
C ASN A 506 52.59 -39.58 43.52
N LYS A 507 51.76 -40.55 43.95
CA LYS A 507 52.15 -41.58 44.94
C LYS A 507 53.30 -42.45 44.45
N VAL A 508 53.29 -42.82 43.17
CA VAL A 508 54.39 -43.58 42.56
C VAL A 508 55.68 -42.75 42.55
N THR A 509 55.61 -41.46 42.20
CA THR A 509 56.78 -40.58 42.22
C THR A 509 57.33 -40.35 43.62
N GLU A 510 56.47 -40.25 44.64
CA GLU A 510 56.90 -40.20 46.05
C GLU A 510 57.68 -41.46 46.43
N THR A 511 57.15 -42.64 46.10
CA THR A 511 57.81 -43.93 46.33
C THR A 511 59.16 -44.04 45.61
N ILE A 512 59.26 -43.60 44.35
CA ILE A 512 60.53 -43.60 43.58
C ILE A 512 61.54 -42.65 44.20
N THR A 513 61.10 -41.50 44.70
CA THR A 513 61.95 -40.54 45.39
C THR A 513 62.52 -41.16 46.67
N GLU A 514 61.68 -41.79 47.49
CA GLU A 514 62.10 -42.52 48.70
C GLU A 514 63.10 -43.63 48.39
N ILE A 515 62.85 -44.45 47.35
CA ILE A 515 63.77 -45.50 46.91
C ILE A 515 65.10 -44.89 46.45
N SER A 516 65.06 -43.77 45.73
CA SER A 516 66.25 -43.06 45.25
C SER A 516 67.07 -42.50 46.41
N GLU A 517 66.43 -41.94 47.43
CA GLU A 517 67.08 -41.48 48.67
C GLU A 517 67.71 -42.64 49.45
N GLN A 518 66.99 -43.76 49.60
CA GLN A 518 67.53 -44.98 50.23
C GLN A 518 68.71 -45.56 49.45
N THR A 519 68.63 -45.56 48.11
CA THR A 519 69.70 -46.03 47.22
C THR A 519 70.92 -45.13 47.32
N ASN A 520 70.73 -43.81 47.40
CA ASN A 520 71.79 -42.83 47.64
C ASN A 520 72.47 -43.05 49.00
N LEU A 521 71.71 -43.36 50.06
CA LEU A 521 72.25 -43.71 51.38
C LEU A 521 73.01 -45.05 51.40
N LEU A 522 72.48 -46.08 50.72
CA LEU A 522 73.16 -47.37 50.55
C LEU A 522 74.46 -47.22 49.77
N ALA A 523 74.44 -46.46 48.68
CA ALA A 523 75.60 -46.15 47.87
C ALA A 523 76.64 -45.34 48.66
N LEU A 524 76.20 -44.38 49.48
CA LEU A 524 77.08 -43.64 50.39
C LEU A 524 77.78 -44.56 51.40
N ASN A 525 77.03 -45.47 52.03
CA ASN A 525 77.59 -46.45 52.95
C ASN A 525 78.57 -47.40 52.26
N ALA A 526 78.27 -47.83 51.02
CA ALA A 526 79.17 -48.64 50.21
C ALA A 526 80.44 -47.87 49.81
N THR A 527 80.34 -46.58 49.48
CA THR A 527 81.50 -45.71 49.22
C THR A 527 82.39 -45.58 50.47
N ILE A 528 81.79 -45.44 51.67
CA ILE A 528 82.52 -45.38 52.95
C ILE A 528 83.29 -46.69 53.19
N GLU A 529 82.64 -47.84 53.04
CA GLU A 529 83.28 -49.14 53.29
C GLU A 529 84.32 -49.49 52.22
N ALA A 530 84.11 -49.07 50.96
CA ALA A 530 85.10 -49.18 49.90
C ALA A 530 86.33 -48.30 50.16
N ALA A 531 86.16 -47.10 50.73
CA ALA A 531 87.28 -46.26 51.17
C ALA A 531 88.05 -46.89 52.35
N ARG A 532 87.34 -47.62 53.22
CA ARG A 532 87.90 -48.34 54.38
C ARG A 532 88.76 -49.54 53.99
N ALA A 533 88.46 -50.18 52.85
CA ALA A 533 89.21 -51.32 52.29
C ALA A 533 90.51 -50.93 51.55
N GLY A 534 90.83 -49.63 51.41
CA GLY A 534 92.07 -49.16 50.79
C GLY A 534 92.22 -49.53 49.30
N GLU A 535 93.41 -49.94 48.86
CA GLU A 535 93.68 -50.29 47.45
C GLU A 535 92.80 -51.44 46.92
N ALA A 536 92.33 -52.36 47.79
CA ALA A 536 91.46 -53.46 47.39
C ALA A 536 90.01 -53.04 47.07
N GLY A 537 89.58 -51.86 47.53
CA GLY A 537 88.20 -51.35 47.38
C GLY A 537 87.98 -50.39 46.21
N LYS A 538 89.02 -50.00 45.46
CA LYS A 538 88.95 -48.97 44.40
C LYS A 538 87.87 -49.22 43.34
N GLY A 539 87.75 -50.45 42.84
CA GLY A 539 86.73 -50.81 41.85
C GLY A 539 85.31 -50.69 42.41
N PHE A 540 85.13 -51.04 43.69
CA PHE A 540 83.84 -50.95 44.38
C PHE A 540 83.45 -49.49 44.68
N ALA A 541 84.42 -48.64 45.00
CA ALA A 541 84.20 -47.22 45.25
C ALA A 541 83.73 -46.46 43.99
N VAL A 542 84.25 -46.82 42.81
CA VAL A 542 83.79 -46.24 41.53
C VAL A 542 82.34 -46.59 41.26
N VAL A 543 81.97 -47.88 41.41
CA VAL A 543 80.59 -48.34 41.21
C VAL A 543 79.64 -47.71 42.22
N ALA A 544 80.04 -47.62 43.51
CA ALA A 544 79.22 -46.99 44.54
C ALA A 544 78.99 -45.49 44.27
N ASN A 545 80.01 -44.75 43.80
CA ASN A 545 79.85 -43.35 43.42
C ASN A 545 78.97 -43.16 42.16
N GLU A 546 79.05 -44.06 41.19
CA GLU A 546 78.18 -44.03 40.00
C GLU A 546 76.72 -44.30 40.39
N ILE A 547 76.46 -45.29 41.24
CA ILE A 547 75.11 -45.57 41.78
C ILE A 547 74.60 -44.37 42.59
N LYS A 548 75.45 -43.73 43.38
CA LYS A 548 75.11 -42.53 44.14
C LYS A 548 74.69 -41.36 43.22
N ALA A 549 75.46 -41.11 42.17
CA ALA A 549 75.16 -40.08 41.18
C ALA A 549 73.85 -40.38 40.41
N LEU A 550 73.64 -41.64 40.03
CA LEU A 550 72.42 -42.09 39.35
C LEU A 550 71.19 -41.98 40.26
N ALA A 551 71.32 -42.31 41.55
CA ALA A 551 70.26 -42.16 42.54
C ALA A 551 69.88 -40.67 42.77
N GLN A 552 70.87 -39.77 42.82
CA GLN A 552 70.64 -38.33 42.90
C GLN A 552 69.92 -37.80 41.65
N GLN A 553 70.37 -38.18 40.45
CA GLN A 553 69.71 -37.82 39.19
C GLN A 553 68.28 -38.35 39.12
N THR A 554 68.04 -39.56 39.64
CA THR A 554 66.69 -40.15 39.69
C THR A 554 65.79 -39.38 40.63
N ALA A 555 66.27 -38.98 41.81
CA ALA A 555 65.52 -38.14 42.75
C ALA A 555 65.17 -36.78 42.13
N GLU A 556 66.12 -36.11 41.47
CA GLU A 556 65.89 -34.84 40.77
C GLU A 556 64.87 -34.97 39.64
N ALA A 557 65.00 -35.97 38.78
CA ALA A 557 64.03 -36.22 37.71
C ALA A 557 62.63 -36.54 38.26
N THR A 558 62.54 -37.22 39.40
CA THR A 558 61.26 -37.57 40.04
C THR A 558 60.59 -36.33 40.66
N LEU A 559 61.37 -35.40 41.21
CA LEU A 559 60.87 -34.10 41.67
C LEU A 559 60.33 -33.26 40.50
N GLU A 560 61.01 -33.25 39.35
CA GLU A 560 60.49 -32.58 38.16
C GLU A 560 59.17 -33.19 37.67
N ILE A 561 59.06 -34.53 37.66
CA ILE A 561 57.80 -35.22 37.30
C ILE A 561 56.70 -34.83 38.29
N ARG A 562 56.99 -34.82 39.60
CA ARG A 562 56.03 -34.41 40.63
C ARG A 562 55.50 -33.00 40.38
N ASP A 563 56.37 -32.05 40.04
CA ASP A 563 55.96 -30.67 39.75
C ASP A 563 55.07 -30.59 38.49
N LYS A 564 55.35 -31.41 37.46
CA LYS A 564 54.46 -31.53 36.29
C LYS A 564 53.10 -32.15 36.64
N ILE A 565 53.08 -33.16 37.50
CA ILE A 565 51.85 -33.81 37.95
C ILE A 565 51.00 -32.86 38.80
N ASN A 566 51.61 -32.08 39.69
CA ASN A 566 50.92 -31.01 40.42
C ASN A 566 50.31 -29.98 39.46
N GLY A 567 51.03 -29.60 38.41
CA GLY A 567 50.50 -28.74 37.35
C GLY A 567 49.29 -29.34 36.63
N ILE A 568 49.32 -30.65 36.34
CA ILE A 568 48.19 -31.38 35.75
C ILE A 568 47.00 -31.39 36.70
N GLN A 569 47.20 -31.68 37.99
CA GLN A 569 46.13 -31.70 38.99
C GLN A 569 45.48 -30.32 39.19
N GLN A 570 46.29 -29.26 39.21
CA GLN A 570 45.78 -27.89 39.27
C GLN A 570 44.96 -27.56 38.02
N ALA A 571 45.48 -27.90 36.84
CA ALA A 571 44.78 -27.67 35.58
C ALA A 571 43.45 -28.45 35.51
N THR A 572 43.43 -29.74 35.90
CA THR A 572 42.19 -30.53 35.92
C THR A 572 41.17 -29.98 36.93
N GLY A 573 41.60 -29.53 38.10
CA GLY A 573 40.71 -28.90 39.09
C GLY A 573 40.06 -27.62 38.58
N ILE A 574 40.82 -26.77 37.88
CA ILE A 574 40.29 -25.57 37.21
C ILE A 574 39.29 -25.99 36.12
N THR A 575 39.66 -26.95 35.27
CA THR A 575 38.78 -27.43 34.18
C THR A 575 37.46 -28.02 34.68
N VAL A 576 37.45 -28.76 35.81
CA VAL A 576 36.20 -29.26 36.42
C VAL A 576 35.31 -28.10 36.87
N THR A 577 35.90 -27.04 37.43
CA THR A 577 35.15 -25.84 37.84
C THR A 577 34.52 -25.16 36.62
N GLU A 578 35.29 -24.98 35.53
CA GLU A 578 34.78 -24.40 34.28
C GLU A 578 33.66 -25.26 33.65
N ILE A 579 33.77 -26.59 33.69
CA ILE A 579 32.71 -27.50 33.20
C ILE A 579 31.43 -27.37 34.03
N ASN A 580 31.54 -27.19 35.35
CA ASN A 580 30.38 -26.95 36.21
C ASN A 580 29.71 -25.61 35.89
N ASP A 581 30.48 -24.54 35.68
CA ASP A 581 29.94 -23.23 35.29
C ASP A 581 29.22 -23.31 33.94
N ILE A 582 29.79 -24.03 32.95
CA ILE A 582 29.13 -24.30 31.67
C ILE A 582 27.83 -25.08 31.87
N SER A 583 27.81 -26.06 32.78
CA SER A 583 26.61 -26.86 33.06
C SER A 583 25.48 -26.01 33.67
N ASN A 584 25.81 -25.04 34.52
CA ASN A 584 24.85 -24.06 35.05
C ASN A 584 24.28 -23.18 33.94
N VAL A 585 25.13 -22.67 33.03
CA VAL A 585 24.66 -21.87 31.88
C VAL A 585 23.74 -22.67 30.97
N ILE A 586 24.04 -23.94 30.72
CA ILE A 586 23.18 -24.84 29.92
C ILE A 586 21.83 -25.06 30.64
N SER A 587 21.82 -25.19 31.97
CA SER A 587 20.59 -25.29 32.75
C SER A 587 19.73 -24.02 32.65
N ASP A 588 20.34 -22.83 32.69
CA ASP A 588 19.63 -21.57 32.51
C ASP A 588 18.99 -21.49 31.10
N VAL A 589 19.72 -21.95 30.08
CA VAL A 589 19.21 -22.02 28.71
C VAL A 589 18.02 -22.99 28.61
N ASP A 590 18.05 -24.14 29.30
CA ASP A 590 16.90 -25.07 29.33
C ASP A 590 15.65 -24.41 29.91
N GLN A 591 15.80 -23.64 31.00
CA GLN A 591 14.70 -22.91 31.63
C GLN A 591 14.12 -21.82 30.72
N VAL A 592 14.97 -21.11 29.97
CA VAL A 592 14.53 -20.12 28.98
C VAL A 592 13.74 -20.80 27.86
N VAL A 593 14.23 -21.92 27.33
CA VAL A 593 13.55 -22.69 26.28
C VAL A 593 12.20 -23.23 26.78
N ALA A 594 12.11 -23.69 28.03
CA ALA A 594 10.85 -24.12 28.63
C ALA A 594 9.83 -22.98 28.74
N THR A 595 10.29 -21.76 29.07
CA THR A 595 9.44 -20.57 29.15
C THR A 595 8.94 -20.15 27.76
N ILE A 596 9.79 -20.20 26.74
CA ILE A 596 9.40 -19.94 25.35
C ILE A 596 8.36 -20.96 24.89
N ALA A 597 8.57 -22.25 25.17
CA ALA A 597 7.62 -23.30 24.79
C ALA A 597 6.22 -23.08 25.42
N ALA A 598 6.18 -22.70 26.70
CA ALA A 598 4.92 -22.38 27.39
C ALA A 598 4.22 -21.15 26.78
N ALA A 599 4.98 -20.08 26.48
CA ALA A 599 4.43 -18.88 25.84
C ALA A 599 3.90 -19.16 24.42
N VAL A 600 4.55 -20.06 23.68
CA VAL A 600 4.13 -20.49 22.34
C VAL A 600 2.87 -21.36 22.40
N GLU A 601 2.73 -22.24 23.40
CA GLU A 601 1.48 -22.97 23.63
C GLU A 601 0.30 -22.03 23.95
N GLU A 602 0.53 -21.01 24.78
CA GLU A 602 -0.49 -20.01 25.10
C GLU A 602 -0.91 -19.17 23.88
N GLN A 603 0.07 -18.75 23.06
CA GLN A 603 -0.21 -18.08 21.79
C GLN A 603 -1.01 -18.98 20.83
N SER A 604 -0.59 -20.23 20.67
CA SER A 604 -1.27 -21.21 19.81
C SER A 604 -2.70 -21.56 20.27
N ALA A 605 -3.03 -21.36 21.55
CA ALA A 605 -4.38 -21.57 22.06
C ALA A 605 -5.30 -20.36 21.85
N THR A 606 -4.71 -19.17 21.64
CA THR A 606 -5.44 -17.89 21.55
C THR A 606 -5.63 -17.44 20.09
N THR A 607 -4.72 -17.82 19.20
CA THR A 607 -4.80 -17.63 17.74
C THR A 607 -5.31 -18.88 17.05
#